data_AF-A0A1A7XCQ7-F1
#
_entry.id   AF-A0A1A7XCQ7-F1
#
_cell.length_a   1.000
_cell.length_b   1.000
_cell.length_c   1.000
_cell.angle_alpha   90.00
_cell.angle_beta   90.00
_cell.angle_gamma   90.00
#
_symmetry.space_group_name_H-M   'P 1'
#
loop_
_entity.id
_entity.type
_entity.pdbx_description
1 polymer ?
#
loop_
_entity_poly.entity_id
_entity_poly.type
_entity_poly.pdbx_seq_one_letter_code
_entity_poly.pdbx_strand_id
1 'polypeptide(L)'
;ATDRSGLGLQLTLFVFFCVFASREAEAAVPEAPGATRILGMRLESSSSPAETTKAGDIQVTEGSDVSFRFYGLHLFPNSSELIGFTELYYSETEDDSIATAVVQLNRTCTEHTKDIVVKGPMMVSNQNTSGVLSLSIKQLRKREALKVFGLCVLNVQEQRWLRLDDKDGKLRVVEEKKSLLPVWLQVILICCLLVLSGMFSGLNLGLMALDPMELRIVQSCGTEKEKKYARKIEPIRRKGNYLLCSLLLGNVLVNTTLTILLDDLTKSGLGAVVASTVGIVIFGEIVPQALCSRHGLAVGANTILLTKLFMLLTFPLSWPISKILDCVLGQEIGTVYN
;
A
#
# COMPACT_ATOMS: atom_id res chain seq x y z
N ALA A 1 -77.31 22.86 -8.49
CA ALA A 1 -76.77 23.88 -9.40
C ALA A 1 -76.79 25.19 -8.63
N THR A 2 -75.72 25.93 -8.34
CA THR A 2 -74.32 25.90 -8.76
C THR A 2 -73.64 26.91 -7.83
N ASP A 3 -72.81 26.51 -6.87
CA ASP A 3 -71.79 27.42 -6.34
C ASP A 3 -70.68 26.67 -5.57
N ARG A 4 -69.84 25.94 -6.31
CA ARG A 4 -68.60 25.35 -5.76
C ARG A 4 -67.40 25.57 -6.69
N SER A 5 -67.53 26.52 -7.63
CA SER A 5 -66.54 26.79 -8.67
C SER A 5 -65.61 27.97 -8.33
N GLY A 6 -66.07 28.94 -7.52
CA GLY A 6 -65.29 30.15 -7.22
C GLY A 6 -64.10 29.94 -6.27
N LEU A 7 -64.25 29.04 -5.29
CA LEU A 7 -63.23 28.87 -4.24
C LEU A 7 -61.99 28.10 -4.73
N GLY A 8 -62.18 27.12 -5.63
CA GLY A 8 -61.09 26.32 -6.18
C GLY A 8 -60.17 27.11 -7.11
N LEU A 9 -60.74 28.07 -7.86
CA LEU A 9 -59.98 28.94 -8.78
C LEU A 9 -59.15 29.98 -8.02
N GLN A 10 -59.69 30.53 -6.92
CA GLN A 10 -58.94 31.47 -6.08
C GLN A 10 -57.79 30.78 -5.34
N LEU A 11 -57.98 29.55 -4.87
CA LEU A 11 -56.93 28.79 -4.19
C LEU A 11 -55.80 28.38 -5.16
N THR A 12 -56.15 27.99 -6.40
CA THR A 12 -55.15 27.67 -7.43
C THR A 12 -54.40 28.90 -7.91
N LEU A 13 -55.06 30.05 -8.08
CA LEU A 13 -54.38 31.32 -8.38
C LEU A 13 -53.46 31.78 -7.25
N PHE A 14 -53.88 31.61 -5.99
CA PHE A 14 -53.07 31.98 -4.83
C PHE A 14 -51.84 31.07 -4.68
N VAL A 15 -51.99 29.76 -4.86
CA VAL A 15 -50.87 28.81 -4.85
C VAL A 15 -49.94 29.07 -6.04
N PHE A 16 -50.47 29.40 -7.22
CA PHE A 16 -49.65 29.75 -8.38
C PHE A 16 -48.88 31.07 -8.15
N PHE A 17 -49.52 32.09 -7.57
CA PHE A 17 -48.84 33.33 -7.20
C PHE A 17 -47.79 33.11 -6.11
N CYS A 18 -48.04 32.27 -5.10
CA CYS A 18 -47.05 31.95 -4.08
C CYS A 18 -45.88 31.11 -4.61
N VAL A 19 -46.12 30.19 -5.54
CA VAL A 19 -45.04 29.41 -6.19
C VAL A 19 -44.20 30.28 -7.13
N PHE A 20 -44.80 31.28 -7.79
CA PHE A 20 -44.05 32.25 -8.60
C PHE A 20 -43.37 33.33 -7.75
N ALA A 21 -43.95 33.75 -6.62
CA ALA A 21 -43.36 34.71 -5.70
C ALA A 21 -42.23 34.11 -4.83
N SER A 22 -42.25 32.81 -4.59
CA SER A 22 -41.17 32.10 -3.85
C SER A 22 -39.99 31.73 -4.74
N ARG A 23 -40.09 31.98 -6.05
CA ARG A 23 -38.92 32.05 -6.93
C ARG A 23 -38.32 33.45 -6.80
N GLU A 24 -37.79 33.75 -5.62
CA GLU A 24 -36.70 34.72 -5.53
C GLU A 24 -35.55 34.09 -6.33
N ALA A 25 -35.48 34.48 -7.61
CA ALA A 25 -34.24 34.39 -8.34
C ALA A 25 -33.22 35.14 -7.47
N GLU A 26 -32.26 34.40 -6.91
CA GLU A 26 -31.02 34.98 -6.42
C GLU A 26 -30.55 35.92 -7.52
N ALA A 27 -30.66 37.22 -7.26
CA ALA A 27 -30.27 38.23 -8.20
C ALA A 27 -28.79 37.98 -8.47
N ALA A 28 -28.46 37.57 -9.69
CA ALA A 28 -27.09 37.56 -10.15
C ALA A 28 -26.59 38.99 -9.96
N VAL A 29 -25.67 39.17 -9.01
CA VAL A 29 -24.95 40.41 -8.78
C VAL A 29 -24.40 40.85 -10.13
N PRO A 30 -24.54 42.14 -10.52
CA PRO A 30 -24.05 42.60 -11.81
C PRO A 30 -22.58 42.23 -11.95
N GLU A 31 -22.23 41.44 -12.97
CA GLU A 31 -20.85 41.07 -13.24
C GLU A 31 -20.02 42.33 -13.41
N ALA A 32 -19.05 42.53 -12.51
CA ALA A 32 -18.04 43.55 -12.69
C ALA A 32 -17.20 43.14 -13.91
N PRO A 33 -17.02 44.03 -14.90
CA PRO A 33 -16.22 43.72 -16.07
C PRO A 33 -14.75 43.52 -15.66
N GLY A 34 -14.26 42.29 -15.80
CA GLY A 34 -12.83 41.98 -15.68
C GLY A 34 -12.32 41.43 -14.35
N ALA A 35 -13.18 40.95 -13.45
CA ALA A 35 -12.72 40.31 -12.21
C ALA A 35 -12.08 38.93 -12.48
N THR A 36 -10.87 38.69 -11.96
CA THR A 36 -10.23 37.39 -12.01
C THR A 36 -11.04 36.37 -11.19
N ARG A 37 -11.43 35.26 -11.83
CA ARG A 37 -12.20 34.20 -11.17
C ARG A 37 -11.61 32.85 -11.49
N ILE A 38 -11.33 32.06 -10.46
CA ILE A 38 -10.82 30.69 -10.58
C ILE A 38 -12.00 29.73 -10.44
N LEU A 39 -12.14 28.82 -11.39
CA LEU A 39 -13.27 27.90 -11.50
C LEU A 39 -12.90 26.45 -11.21
N GLY A 40 -11.64 26.07 -11.44
CA GLY A 40 -11.20 24.68 -11.27
C GLY A 40 -9.70 24.51 -11.40
N MET A 41 -9.23 23.32 -11.04
CA MET A 41 -7.83 22.92 -11.19
C MET A 41 -7.72 21.51 -11.75
N ARG A 42 -6.62 21.24 -12.47
CA ARG A 42 -6.25 19.93 -12.98
C ARG A 42 -4.76 19.71 -12.82
N LEU A 43 -4.36 18.49 -12.45
CA LEU A 43 -2.96 18.11 -12.42
C LEU A 43 -2.41 18.02 -13.85
N GLU A 44 -1.30 18.71 -14.12
CA GLU A 44 -0.62 18.72 -15.41
C GLU A 44 0.63 17.83 -15.39
N SER A 45 1.48 18.01 -14.38
CA SER A 45 2.68 17.18 -14.22
C SER A 45 3.05 17.06 -12.75
N SER A 46 3.74 15.97 -12.41
CA SER A 46 4.27 15.70 -11.09
C SER A 46 5.66 15.07 -11.23
N SER A 47 6.59 15.47 -10.38
CA SER A 47 7.93 14.87 -10.28
C SER A 47 7.91 13.44 -9.71
N SER A 48 6.87 13.13 -8.95
CA SER A 48 6.66 11.85 -8.29
C SER A 48 5.33 11.22 -8.74
N PRO A 49 5.09 9.91 -8.53
CA PRO A 49 3.87 9.26 -9.01
C PRO A 49 2.63 9.96 -8.46
N ALA A 50 1.74 10.36 -9.36
CA ALA A 50 0.49 11.01 -9.03
C ALA A 50 -0.64 10.32 -9.79
N GLU A 51 -1.73 10.04 -9.09
CA GLU A 51 -2.87 9.32 -9.62
C GLU A 51 -4.16 10.12 -9.38
N THR A 52 -5.23 9.75 -10.08
CA THR A 52 -6.56 10.27 -9.79
C THR A 52 -7.38 9.13 -9.22
N THR A 53 -7.90 9.30 -8.00
CA THR A 53 -8.68 8.26 -7.32
C THR A 53 -9.98 7.98 -8.10
N LYS A 54 -10.60 6.80 -7.90
CA LYS A 54 -11.90 6.45 -8.50
C LYS A 54 -13.02 7.45 -8.20
N ALA A 55 -12.88 8.23 -7.13
CA ALA A 55 -13.79 9.31 -6.74
C ALA A 55 -13.60 10.61 -7.55
N GLY A 56 -12.54 10.70 -8.36
CA GLY A 56 -12.17 11.92 -9.10
C GLY A 56 -11.18 12.84 -8.37
N ASP A 57 -10.79 12.51 -7.13
CA ASP A 57 -9.84 13.31 -6.36
C ASP A 57 -8.41 13.19 -6.90
N ILE A 58 -7.68 14.31 -6.89
CA ILE A 58 -6.28 14.37 -7.33
C ILE A 58 -5.38 13.90 -6.18
N GLN A 59 -4.58 12.86 -6.45
CA GLN A 59 -3.64 12.27 -5.51
C GLN A 59 -2.20 12.56 -5.93
N VAL A 60 -1.44 13.16 -5.03
CA VAL A 60 -0.03 13.52 -5.21
C VAL A 60 0.79 12.98 -4.05
N THR A 61 2.07 12.72 -4.26
CA THR A 61 2.97 12.28 -3.19
C THR A 61 3.61 13.45 -2.46
N GLU A 62 3.92 13.25 -1.18
CA GLU A 62 4.67 14.21 -0.38
C GLU A 62 6.04 14.55 -0.98
N GLY A 63 6.61 15.71 -0.62
CA GLY A 63 7.96 16.09 -1.05
C GLY A 63 8.12 16.32 -2.56
N SER A 64 7.02 16.31 -3.32
CA SER A 64 7.05 16.44 -4.77
C SER A 64 6.77 17.88 -5.23
N ASP A 65 7.41 18.23 -6.34
CA ASP A 65 7.06 19.41 -7.12
C ASP A 65 6.01 19.03 -8.17
N VAL A 66 4.90 19.76 -8.17
CA VAL A 66 3.72 19.47 -8.98
C VAL A 66 3.30 20.72 -9.74
N SER A 67 2.83 20.56 -10.97
CA SER A 67 2.28 21.64 -11.78
C SER A 67 0.79 21.43 -11.94
N PHE A 68 0.01 22.42 -11.52
CA PHE A 68 -1.43 22.45 -11.66
C PHE A 68 -1.84 23.47 -12.71
N ARG A 69 -2.72 23.06 -13.60
CA ARG A 69 -3.41 23.94 -14.53
C ARG A 69 -4.71 24.42 -13.88
N PHE A 70 -4.81 25.72 -13.67
CA PHE A 70 -6.01 26.37 -13.19
C PHE A 70 -6.81 26.90 -14.36
N TYR A 71 -8.14 26.79 -14.26
CA TYR A 71 -9.09 27.31 -15.22
C TYR A 71 -9.87 28.45 -14.60
N GLY A 72 -10.09 29.52 -15.37
CA GLY A 72 -10.69 30.73 -14.85
C GLY A 72 -11.00 31.76 -15.92
N LEU A 73 -11.49 32.91 -15.47
CA LEU A 73 -11.71 34.10 -16.28
C LEU A 73 -10.72 35.17 -15.86
N HIS A 74 -10.14 35.89 -16.83
CA HIS A 74 -9.19 36.98 -16.61
C HIS A 74 -8.02 36.58 -15.68
N LEU A 75 -7.34 35.48 -16.01
CA LEU A 75 -6.14 35.06 -15.29
C LEU A 75 -4.94 35.92 -15.69
N PHE A 76 -4.14 36.31 -14.70
CA PHE A 76 -2.93 37.10 -14.86
C PHE A 76 -1.76 36.41 -14.12
N PRO A 77 -0.49 36.76 -14.43
CA PRO A 77 0.66 36.15 -13.75
C PRO A 77 0.68 36.33 -12.22
N ASN A 78 0.10 37.42 -11.72
CA ASN A 78 -0.07 37.69 -10.28
C ASN A 78 -1.29 37.01 -9.65
N SER A 79 -2.14 36.34 -10.45
CA SER A 79 -3.28 35.58 -9.92
C SER A 79 -2.87 34.39 -9.05
N SER A 80 -1.58 34.04 -9.01
CA SER A 80 -1.03 33.05 -8.08
C SER A 80 -1.18 33.46 -6.61
N GLU A 81 -1.24 34.76 -6.29
CA GLU A 81 -1.46 35.26 -4.92
C GLU A 81 -2.90 35.06 -4.44
N LEU A 82 -3.84 34.84 -5.36
CA LEU A 82 -5.25 34.59 -5.06
C LEU A 82 -5.54 33.13 -4.73
N ILE A 83 -4.53 32.27 -4.77
CA ILE A 83 -4.63 30.82 -4.57
C ILE A 83 -3.97 30.44 -3.26
N GLY A 84 -4.71 29.74 -2.41
CA GLY A 84 -4.21 29.18 -1.17
C GLY A 84 -4.77 27.79 -0.94
N PHE A 85 -4.17 27.07 0.02
CA PHE A 85 -4.66 25.76 0.44
C PHE A 85 -4.95 25.78 1.94
N THR A 86 -5.97 25.03 2.35
CA THR A 86 -6.31 24.83 3.75
C THR A 86 -6.37 23.35 4.07
N GLU A 87 -6.14 23.00 5.32
CA GLU A 87 -6.10 21.61 5.78
C GLU A 87 -7.52 21.17 6.13
N LEU A 88 -8.00 20.07 5.55
CA LEU A 88 -9.33 19.54 5.85
C LEU A 88 -9.26 18.47 6.94
N TYR A 89 -8.46 17.43 6.71
CA TYR A 89 -8.23 16.36 7.67
C TYR A 89 -6.97 15.58 7.28
N TYR A 90 -6.46 14.80 8.22
CA TYR A 90 -5.41 13.79 7.99
C TYR A 90 -5.92 12.42 8.42
N SER A 91 -5.34 11.37 7.85
CA SER A 91 -5.62 9.98 8.18
C SER A 91 -4.31 9.23 8.40
N GLU A 92 -4.31 8.32 9.37
CA GLU A 92 -3.19 7.40 9.65
C GLU A 92 -3.18 6.21 8.67
N THR A 93 -4.24 6.03 7.89
CA THR A 93 -4.36 4.99 6.86
C THR A 93 -4.73 5.58 5.49
N GLU A 94 -4.25 4.98 4.41
CA GLU A 94 -4.59 5.38 3.02
C GLU A 94 -6.07 5.10 2.67
N ASP A 95 -6.75 4.24 3.45
CA ASP A 95 -8.15 3.85 3.23
C ASP A 95 -9.14 4.89 3.75
N ASP A 96 -9.93 5.46 2.83
CA ASP A 96 -10.86 6.58 3.07
C ASP A 96 -12.23 6.16 3.65
N SER A 97 -12.25 5.19 4.56
CA SER A 97 -13.51 4.68 5.12
C SER A 97 -14.17 5.62 6.13
N ILE A 98 -13.50 6.72 6.52
CA ILE A 98 -13.97 7.65 7.54
C ILE A 98 -13.73 9.10 7.07
N ALA A 99 -14.54 9.62 6.14
CA ALA A 99 -14.44 11.04 5.79
C ALA A 99 -15.73 11.69 5.23
N THR A 100 -16.92 11.16 5.52
CA THR A 100 -18.18 11.79 5.08
C THR A 100 -18.89 12.62 6.18
N ALA A 101 -18.31 12.79 7.37
CA ALA A 101 -19.08 13.27 8.53
C ALA A 101 -18.67 14.62 9.16
N VAL A 102 -17.63 15.34 8.72
CA VAL A 102 -17.17 16.55 9.46
C VAL A 102 -17.06 17.84 8.64
N VAL A 103 -17.44 17.88 7.36
CA VAL A 103 -17.26 19.10 6.55
C VAL A 103 -18.58 19.75 6.17
N GLN A 104 -19.40 20.07 7.17
CA GLN A 104 -20.53 21.00 7.02
C GLN A 104 -20.46 22.02 8.15
N LEU A 105 -19.89 23.21 7.89
CA LEU A 105 -20.55 24.48 8.26
C LEU A 105 -19.83 25.75 7.77
N ASN A 106 -18.54 25.72 7.46
CA ASN A 106 -17.81 26.94 7.07
C ASN A 106 -17.09 26.78 5.73
N ARG A 107 -17.60 27.45 4.68
CA ARG A 107 -16.96 27.54 3.34
C ARG A 107 -15.75 28.47 3.29
N THR A 108 -15.31 28.98 4.44
CA THR A 108 -14.42 30.13 4.51
C THR A 108 -13.08 29.72 5.05
N CYS A 109 -12.03 30.06 4.32
CA CYS A 109 -10.67 29.66 4.66
C CYS A 109 -10.00 30.76 5.48
N THR A 110 -9.90 30.56 6.79
CA THR A 110 -9.22 31.53 7.69
C THR A 110 -7.77 31.17 7.92
N GLU A 111 -7.40 29.89 7.81
CA GLU A 111 -6.04 29.40 8.01
C GLU A 111 -5.48 28.78 6.72
N HIS A 112 -4.38 29.35 6.25
CA HIS A 112 -3.63 28.83 5.11
C HIS A 112 -2.55 27.86 5.59
N THR A 113 -2.44 26.71 4.93
CA THR A 113 -1.38 25.75 5.22
C THR A 113 -0.02 26.28 4.77
N LYS A 114 1.03 25.88 5.50
CA LYS A 114 2.43 26.12 5.13
C LYS A 114 3.06 24.91 4.42
N ASP A 115 2.29 23.84 4.25
CA ASP A 115 2.74 22.56 3.70
C ASP A 115 2.76 22.57 2.16
N ILE A 116 1.93 23.42 1.55
CA ILE A 116 1.90 23.64 0.10
C ILE A 116 2.39 25.06 -0.19
N VAL A 117 3.50 25.17 -0.91
CA VAL A 117 4.11 26.45 -1.26
C VAL A 117 3.93 26.71 -2.75
N VAL A 118 3.34 27.85 -3.10
CA VAL A 118 3.21 28.29 -4.48
C VAL A 118 4.56 28.79 -5.01
N LYS A 119 5.06 28.21 -6.11
CA LYS A 119 6.31 28.61 -6.75
C LYS A 119 6.05 29.60 -7.88
N GLY A 120 6.43 30.86 -7.65
CA GLY A 120 6.53 31.89 -8.69
C GLY A 120 5.18 32.35 -9.27
N PRO A 121 5.23 33.15 -10.35
CA PRO A 121 4.03 33.66 -11.02
C PRO A 121 3.35 32.57 -11.87
N MET A 122 2.05 32.72 -12.07
CA MET A 122 1.27 31.82 -12.92
C MET A 122 1.65 32.01 -14.40
N MET A 123 1.90 30.90 -15.11
CA MET A 123 2.12 30.90 -16.56
C MET A 123 0.77 30.87 -17.28
N VAL A 124 0.28 32.04 -17.67
CA VAL A 124 -1.05 32.20 -18.29
C VAL A 124 -1.01 31.89 -19.79
N SER A 125 -2.06 31.24 -20.29
CA SER A 125 -2.29 30.97 -21.71
C SER A 125 -2.69 32.24 -22.47
N ASN A 126 -2.44 32.31 -23.78
CA ASN A 126 -2.70 33.49 -24.62
C ASN A 126 -4.15 34.03 -24.58
N GLN A 127 -5.11 33.21 -24.16
CA GLN A 127 -6.53 33.59 -24.03
C GLN A 127 -6.93 34.03 -22.61
N ASN A 128 -6.01 34.07 -21.64
CA ASN A 128 -6.25 34.40 -20.22
C ASN A 128 -7.33 33.54 -19.52
N THR A 129 -7.65 32.37 -20.08
CA THR A 129 -8.65 31.42 -19.58
C THR A 129 -8.07 30.24 -18.81
N SER A 130 -6.76 30.01 -18.94
CA SER A 130 -6.05 28.99 -18.17
C SER A 130 -4.65 29.46 -17.82
N GLY A 131 -4.13 28.99 -16.70
CA GLY A 131 -2.78 29.27 -16.27
C GLY A 131 -2.19 28.10 -15.50
N VAL A 132 -0.89 27.87 -15.69
CA VAL A 132 -0.14 26.80 -15.03
C VAL A 132 0.60 27.37 -13.83
N LEU A 133 0.47 26.71 -12.70
CA LEU A 133 1.11 27.10 -11.45
C LEU A 133 1.87 25.91 -10.87
N SER A 134 3.14 26.11 -10.58
CA SER A 134 3.96 25.10 -9.92
C SER A 134 3.81 25.24 -8.40
N LEU A 135 3.59 24.12 -7.72
CA LEU A 135 3.47 24.02 -6.27
C LEU A 135 4.56 23.09 -5.74
N SER A 136 5.10 23.40 -4.56
CA SER A 136 6.00 22.54 -3.80
C SER A 136 5.28 21.97 -2.60
N ILE A 137 5.18 20.65 -2.54
CA ILE A 137 4.57 19.94 -1.41
C ILE A 137 5.69 19.58 -0.44
N LYS A 138 5.59 20.03 0.82
CA LYS A 138 6.54 19.64 1.87
C LYS A 138 6.30 18.19 2.31
N GLN A 139 7.30 17.63 2.99
CA GLN A 139 7.18 16.31 3.61
C GLN A 139 6.14 16.34 4.73
N LEU A 140 5.29 15.32 4.80
CA LEU A 140 4.31 15.15 5.87
C LEU A 140 5.03 14.85 7.19
N ARG A 141 4.34 15.11 8.30
CA ARG A 141 4.87 14.80 9.63
C ARG A 141 4.85 13.29 9.84
N LYS A 142 5.91 12.74 10.48
CA LYS A 142 5.98 11.34 10.91
C LYS A 142 4.71 10.98 11.71
N ARG A 143 3.77 10.22 11.10
CA ARG A 143 2.45 9.70 11.57
C ARG A 143 1.27 10.03 10.63
N GLU A 144 1.45 10.91 9.65
CA GLU A 144 0.39 11.28 8.70
C GLU A 144 0.59 10.50 7.39
N ALA A 145 -0.12 9.39 7.19
CA ALA A 145 -0.03 8.59 5.95
C ALA A 145 -0.75 9.28 4.77
N LEU A 146 -1.82 10.01 5.07
CA LEU A 146 -2.64 10.74 4.11
C LEU A 146 -3.06 12.08 4.71
N LYS A 147 -2.94 13.15 3.94
CA LYS A 147 -3.44 14.48 4.30
C LYS A 147 -4.25 15.08 3.14
N VAL A 148 -5.43 15.61 3.45
CA VAL A 148 -6.34 16.18 2.45
C VAL A 148 -6.41 17.69 2.61
N PHE A 149 -6.12 18.37 1.51
CA PHE A 149 -6.14 19.83 1.39
C PHE A 149 -7.32 20.28 0.54
N GLY A 150 -7.93 21.40 0.93
CA GLY A 150 -8.93 22.11 0.15
C GLY A 150 -8.32 23.33 -0.53
N LEU A 151 -8.64 23.54 -1.80
CA LEU A 151 -8.30 24.73 -2.54
C LEU A 151 -9.15 25.92 -2.07
N CYS A 152 -8.49 27.02 -1.75
CA CYS A 152 -9.10 28.28 -1.34
C CYS A 152 -8.73 29.37 -2.34
N VAL A 153 -9.74 30.16 -2.72
CA VAL A 153 -9.59 31.26 -3.67
C VAL A 153 -10.04 32.55 -2.98
N LEU A 154 -9.27 33.62 -3.15
CA LEU A 154 -9.63 34.94 -2.67
C LEU A 154 -10.67 35.57 -3.61
N ASN A 155 -11.87 35.83 -3.10
CA ASN A 155 -12.84 36.64 -3.81
C ASN A 155 -12.49 38.13 -3.60
N VAL A 156 -12.04 38.79 -4.66
CA VAL A 156 -11.61 40.20 -4.64
C VAL A 156 -12.77 41.14 -4.32
N GLN A 157 -14.02 40.79 -4.67
CA GLN A 157 -15.20 41.62 -4.40
C GLN A 157 -15.59 41.65 -2.92
N GLU A 158 -15.48 40.51 -2.24
CA GLU A 158 -15.87 40.37 -0.82
C GLU A 158 -14.66 40.41 0.13
N GLN A 159 -13.43 40.48 -0.41
CA GLN A 159 -12.16 40.35 0.33
C GLN A 159 -12.15 39.14 1.26
N ARG A 160 -12.80 38.06 0.83
CA ARG A 160 -12.98 36.84 1.63
C ARG A 160 -12.43 35.65 0.89
N TRP A 161 -11.78 34.75 1.62
CA TRP A 161 -11.32 33.48 1.08
C TRP A 161 -12.44 32.45 1.12
N LEU A 162 -12.81 31.92 -0.04
CA LEU A 162 -13.79 30.86 -0.18
C LEU A 162 -13.11 29.57 -0.63
N ARG A 163 -13.54 28.45 -0.05
CA ARG A 163 -13.13 27.12 -0.50
C ARG A 163 -13.85 26.79 -1.80
N LEU A 164 -13.11 26.32 -2.80
CA LEU A 164 -13.69 25.76 -4.03
C LEU A 164 -14.43 24.45 -3.70
N ASP A 165 -15.45 24.13 -4.49
CA ASP A 165 -16.39 23.03 -4.23
C ASP A 165 -15.74 21.71 -3.82
N ASP A 166 -16.47 20.90 -3.05
CA ASP A 166 -15.97 19.70 -2.37
C ASP A 166 -15.49 18.57 -3.30
N LYS A 167 -15.67 18.71 -4.62
CA LYS A 167 -15.20 17.72 -5.61
C LYS A 167 -14.02 18.21 -6.43
N ASP A 168 -14.06 19.46 -6.88
CA ASP A 168 -13.06 20.01 -7.81
C ASP A 168 -11.89 20.72 -7.10
N GLY A 169 -12.00 20.94 -5.78
CA GLY A 169 -11.02 21.64 -4.97
C GLY A 169 -10.19 20.76 -4.04
N LYS A 170 -10.35 19.43 -4.05
CA LYS A 170 -9.65 18.54 -3.11
C LYS A 170 -8.32 18.03 -3.66
N LEU A 171 -7.29 18.09 -2.82
CA LEU A 171 -5.96 17.57 -3.10
C LEU A 171 -5.57 16.59 -1.99
N ARG A 172 -5.36 15.33 -2.36
CA ARG A 172 -4.85 14.28 -1.47
C ARG A 172 -3.34 14.19 -1.59
N VAL A 173 -2.64 14.42 -0.49
CA VAL A 173 -1.20 14.20 -0.39
C VAL A 173 -0.95 12.91 0.39
N VAL A 174 -0.23 11.97 -0.22
CA VAL A 174 0.10 10.67 0.37
C VAL A 174 1.57 10.58 0.70
N GLU A 175 1.90 9.93 1.81
CA GLU A 175 3.28 9.66 2.21
C GLU A 175 4.02 8.84 1.12
N GLU A 176 5.27 9.20 0.85
CA GLU A 176 6.10 8.43 -0.06
C GLU A 176 6.53 7.17 0.69
N LYS A 177 6.08 5.99 0.25
CA LYS A 177 6.57 4.70 0.76
C LYS A 177 8.05 4.55 0.40
N LYS A 178 8.92 5.16 1.20
CA LYS A 178 10.37 4.99 1.08
C LYS A 178 10.67 3.56 1.49
N SER A 179 11.07 2.74 0.52
CA SER A 179 11.63 1.42 0.81
C SER A 179 12.75 1.60 1.84
N LEU A 180 12.55 1.07 3.04
CA LEU A 180 13.40 1.30 4.22
C LEU A 180 14.84 0.76 4.05
N LEU A 181 15.10 0.05 2.94
CA LEU A 181 16.37 -0.59 2.61
C LEU A 181 16.83 -0.19 1.21
N PRO A 182 18.13 0.07 1.00
CA PRO A 182 18.66 0.33 -0.33
C PRO A 182 18.44 -0.89 -1.23
N VAL A 183 18.06 -0.65 -2.50
CA VAL A 183 17.70 -1.69 -3.48
C VAL A 183 18.74 -2.81 -3.57
N TRP A 184 20.03 -2.46 -3.53
CA TRP A 184 21.15 -3.41 -3.53
C TRP A 184 21.10 -4.41 -2.36
N LEU A 185 20.76 -3.92 -1.17
CA LEU A 185 20.64 -4.75 0.03
C LEU A 185 19.40 -5.62 -0.05
N GLN A 186 18.28 -5.10 -0.56
CA GLN A 186 17.06 -5.89 -0.80
C GLN A 186 17.33 -7.04 -1.77
N VAL A 187 18.06 -6.81 -2.87
CA VAL A 187 18.43 -7.87 -3.82
C VAL A 187 19.32 -8.94 -3.17
N ILE A 188 20.33 -8.54 -2.39
CA ILE A 188 21.19 -9.49 -1.65
C ILE A 188 20.35 -10.31 -0.65
N LEU A 189 19.44 -9.66 0.06
CA LEU A 189 18.55 -10.30 1.03
C LEU A 189 17.60 -11.29 0.36
N ILE A 190 17.00 -10.94 -0.78
CA ILE A 190 16.14 -11.80 -1.60
C ILE A 190 16.92 -13.05 -2.07
N CYS A 191 18.13 -12.87 -2.61
CA CYS A 191 18.97 -14.00 -3.00
C CYS A 191 19.30 -14.91 -1.81
N CYS A 192 19.62 -14.34 -0.65
CA CYS A 192 19.88 -15.11 0.57
C CYS A 192 18.64 -15.89 1.04
N LEU A 193 17.47 -15.25 1.08
CA LEU A 193 16.20 -15.86 1.45
C LEU A 193 15.81 -16.99 0.48
N LEU A 194 16.00 -16.81 -0.84
CA LEU A 194 15.75 -17.87 -1.82
C LEU A 194 16.60 -19.12 -1.56
N VAL A 195 17.89 -18.95 -1.25
CA VAL A 195 18.78 -20.07 -0.92
C VAL A 195 18.35 -20.75 0.39
N LEU A 196 17.98 -19.97 1.40
CA LEU A 196 17.48 -20.51 2.68
C LEU A 196 16.18 -21.29 2.50
N SER A 197 15.23 -20.75 1.73
CA SER A 197 13.98 -21.42 1.36
C SER A 197 14.26 -22.74 0.66
N GLY A 198 15.13 -22.69 -0.35
CA GLY A 198 15.62 -23.85 -1.08
C GLY A 198 16.15 -24.94 -0.19
N MET A 199 17.01 -24.55 0.74
CA MET A 199 17.60 -25.47 1.69
C MET A 199 16.53 -26.08 2.60
N PHE A 200 15.56 -25.33 3.11
CA PHE A 200 14.50 -25.89 3.98
C PHE A 200 13.58 -26.85 3.24
N SER A 201 13.13 -26.46 2.05
CA SER A 201 12.28 -27.30 1.20
C SER A 201 13.01 -28.59 0.78
N GLY A 202 14.28 -28.46 0.38
CA GLY A 202 15.14 -29.58 0.01
C GLY A 202 15.48 -30.50 1.19
N LEU A 203 15.77 -29.94 2.37
CA LEU A 203 15.99 -30.74 3.59
C LEU A 203 14.72 -31.46 4.03
N ASN A 204 13.53 -30.86 3.89
CA ASN A 204 12.28 -31.53 4.26
C ASN A 204 12.11 -32.83 3.45
N LEU A 205 12.28 -32.76 2.13
CA LEU A 205 12.24 -33.93 1.25
C LEU A 205 13.39 -34.90 1.51
N GLY A 206 14.62 -34.38 1.62
CA GLY A 206 15.82 -35.19 1.80
C GLY A 206 15.83 -35.93 3.15
N LEU A 207 15.34 -35.28 4.21
CA LEU A 207 15.22 -35.92 5.52
C LEU A 207 14.12 -36.97 5.49
N MET A 208 12.96 -36.69 4.90
CA MET A 208 11.89 -37.70 4.72
C MET A 208 12.41 -38.93 3.96
N ALA A 209 13.29 -38.76 2.97
CA ALA A 209 13.95 -39.86 2.27
C ALA A 209 14.98 -40.61 3.13
N LEU A 210 15.62 -39.94 4.09
CA LEU A 210 16.60 -40.56 5.01
C LEU A 210 15.88 -41.06 6.27
N ASP A 211 15.42 -42.30 6.23
CA ASP A 211 14.82 -42.99 7.39
C ASP A 211 15.90 -43.26 8.47
N PRO A 212 15.62 -43.04 9.78
CA PRO A 212 16.47 -43.48 10.89
C PRO A 212 17.08 -44.88 10.72
N MET A 213 16.34 -45.84 10.14
CA MET A 213 16.85 -47.18 9.88
C MET A 213 17.97 -47.20 8.83
N GLU A 214 17.74 -46.58 7.67
CA GLU A 214 18.76 -46.44 6.62
C GLU A 214 19.99 -45.71 7.14
N LEU A 215 19.78 -44.68 7.97
CA LEU A 215 20.88 -43.95 8.60
C LEU A 215 21.78 -44.87 9.45
N ARG A 216 21.19 -45.79 10.22
CA ARG A 216 21.93 -46.78 11.02
C ARG A 216 22.66 -47.80 10.17
N ILE A 217 22.07 -48.21 9.04
CA ILE A 217 22.72 -49.09 8.06
C ILE A 217 23.95 -48.38 7.48
N VAL A 218 23.82 -47.11 7.06
CA VAL A 218 24.92 -46.30 6.53
C VAL A 218 26.01 -46.05 7.59
N GLN A 219 25.65 -45.89 8.87
CA GLN A 219 26.63 -45.79 9.96
C GLN A 219 27.45 -47.08 10.17
N SER A 220 26.88 -48.24 9.84
CA SER A 220 27.52 -49.54 10.04
C SER A 220 28.33 -49.97 8.81
N CYS A 221 27.76 -49.82 7.62
CA CYS A 221 28.28 -50.36 6.37
C CYS A 221 28.83 -49.30 5.40
N GLY A 222 28.61 -48.00 5.65
CA GLY A 222 29.01 -46.93 4.74
C GLY A 222 30.51 -46.60 4.76
N THR A 223 30.91 -45.68 3.89
CA THR A 223 32.29 -45.15 3.90
C THR A 223 32.56 -44.30 5.16
N GLU A 224 33.81 -44.14 5.57
CA GLU A 224 34.18 -43.35 6.76
C GLU A 224 33.63 -41.90 6.73
N LYS A 225 33.49 -41.32 5.53
CA LYS A 225 32.87 -40.01 5.34
C LYS A 225 31.36 -40.04 5.59
N GLU A 226 30.66 -41.01 5.01
CA GLU A 226 29.21 -41.18 5.17
C GLU A 226 28.84 -41.54 6.62
N LYS A 227 29.63 -42.40 7.27
CA LYS A 227 29.46 -42.72 8.70
C LYS A 227 29.52 -41.46 9.56
N LYS A 228 30.47 -40.56 9.30
CA LYS A 228 30.60 -39.28 10.03
C LYS A 228 29.41 -38.36 9.79
N TYR A 229 28.86 -38.32 8.58
CA TYR A 229 27.67 -37.53 8.26
C TYR A 229 26.41 -38.10 8.91
N ALA A 230 26.20 -39.41 8.82
CA ALA A 230 25.07 -40.09 9.42
C ALA A 230 25.06 -39.94 10.96
N ARG A 231 26.21 -40.04 11.65
CA ARG A 231 26.31 -39.79 13.10
C ARG A 231 25.95 -38.36 13.51
N LYS A 232 26.21 -37.37 12.65
CA LYS A 232 25.84 -35.97 12.94
C LYS A 232 24.34 -35.71 12.79
N ILE A 233 23.69 -36.38 11.83
CA ILE A 233 22.28 -36.16 11.48
C ILE A 233 21.33 -36.93 12.40
N GLU A 234 21.72 -38.13 12.84
CA GLU A 234 20.91 -39.02 13.69
C GLU A 234 20.18 -38.33 14.87
N PRO A 235 20.85 -37.54 15.75
CA PRO A 235 20.19 -36.99 16.94
C PRO A 235 19.09 -35.98 16.60
N ILE A 236 19.17 -35.33 15.43
CA ILE A 236 18.17 -34.38 14.96
C ILE A 236 16.99 -35.12 14.35
N ARG A 237 17.27 -36.15 13.52
CA ARG A 237 16.25 -36.99 12.89
C ARG A 237 15.44 -37.79 13.92
N ARG A 238 16.03 -38.15 15.06
CA ARG A 238 15.30 -38.79 16.19
C ARG A 238 14.16 -37.93 16.76
N LYS A 239 14.16 -36.62 16.48
CA LYS A 239 13.05 -35.70 16.78
C LYS A 239 12.34 -35.28 15.49
N GLY A 240 11.92 -36.26 14.70
CA GLY A 240 11.38 -36.11 13.34
C GLY A 240 10.26 -35.07 13.24
N ASN A 241 9.19 -35.25 14.01
CA ASN A 241 8.05 -34.33 14.08
C ASN A 241 8.45 -32.87 14.39
N TYR A 242 9.35 -32.66 15.35
CA TYR A 242 9.84 -31.32 15.72
C TYR A 242 10.65 -30.67 14.59
N LEU A 243 11.53 -31.46 13.97
CA LEU A 243 12.36 -31.03 12.84
C LEU A 243 11.50 -30.68 11.63
N LEU A 244 10.56 -31.55 11.26
CA LEU A 244 9.65 -31.37 10.13
C LEU A 244 8.78 -30.12 10.33
N CYS A 245 8.20 -29.95 11.51
CA CYS A 245 7.43 -28.75 11.85
C CYS A 245 8.28 -27.47 11.74
N SER A 246 9.49 -27.49 12.29
CA SER A 246 10.40 -26.33 12.25
C SER A 246 10.83 -25.97 10.82
N LEU A 247 11.09 -26.96 9.97
CA LEU A 247 11.45 -26.76 8.56
C LEU A 247 10.29 -26.24 7.72
N LEU A 248 9.08 -26.78 7.92
CA LEU A 248 7.87 -26.31 7.23
C LEU A 248 7.52 -24.88 7.61
N LEU A 249 7.54 -24.55 8.90
CA LEU A 249 7.31 -23.18 9.37
C LEU A 249 8.37 -22.21 8.85
N GLY A 250 9.64 -22.62 8.85
CA GLY A 250 10.73 -21.84 8.28
C GLY A 250 10.53 -21.57 6.79
N ASN A 251 10.13 -22.58 6.02
CA ASN A 251 9.85 -22.43 4.58
C ASN A 251 8.71 -21.43 4.33
N VAL A 252 7.59 -21.57 5.04
CA VAL A 252 6.46 -20.64 4.90
C VAL A 252 6.86 -19.21 5.31
N LEU A 253 7.61 -19.05 6.40
CA LEU A 253 8.07 -17.74 6.86
C LEU A 253 9.02 -17.07 5.86
N VAL A 254 9.97 -17.82 5.31
CA VAL A 254 10.91 -17.30 4.32
C VAL A 254 10.19 -16.95 3.01
N ASN A 255 9.29 -17.81 2.53
CA ASN A 255 8.51 -17.57 1.32
C ASN A 255 7.63 -16.33 1.45
N THR A 256 6.90 -16.19 2.55
CA THR A 256 6.05 -15.02 2.80
C THR A 256 6.88 -13.73 2.90
N THR A 257 8.01 -13.76 3.61
CA THR A 257 8.93 -12.62 3.70
C THR A 257 9.48 -12.23 2.33
N LEU A 258 9.86 -13.23 1.51
CA LEU A 258 10.37 -13.01 0.16
C LEU A 258 9.31 -12.36 -0.76
N THR A 259 8.06 -12.84 -0.71
CA THR A 259 6.97 -12.27 -1.50
C THR A 259 6.72 -10.81 -1.15
N ILE A 260 6.71 -10.45 0.14
CA ILE A 260 6.53 -9.06 0.58
C ILE A 260 7.67 -8.18 0.09
N LEU A 261 8.92 -8.64 0.23
CA LEU A 261 10.08 -7.87 -0.25
C LEU A 261 10.10 -7.69 -1.76
N LEU A 262 9.60 -8.67 -2.51
CA LEU A 262 9.50 -8.57 -3.97
C LEU A 262 8.36 -7.63 -4.40
N ASP A 263 7.27 -7.58 -3.64
CA ASP A 263 6.16 -6.64 -3.87
C ASP A 263 6.62 -5.19 -3.70
N ASP A 264 7.33 -4.89 -2.61
CA ASP A 264 7.93 -3.58 -2.34
C ASP A 264 8.86 -3.11 -3.47
N LEU A 265 9.61 -4.04 -4.09
CA LEU A 265 10.52 -3.75 -5.19
C LEU A 265 9.81 -3.53 -6.52
N THR A 266 8.81 -4.35 -6.83
CA THR A 266 8.20 -4.40 -8.16
C THR A 266 7.19 -3.26 -8.36
N LYS A 267 6.68 -2.66 -7.27
CA LYS A 267 5.67 -1.57 -7.27
C LYS A 267 4.43 -1.85 -8.13
N SER A 268 4.25 -3.12 -8.52
CA SER A 268 3.20 -3.62 -9.38
C SER A 268 2.71 -4.92 -8.76
N GLY A 269 1.59 -4.86 -8.05
CA GLY A 269 1.11 -5.97 -7.23
C GLY A 269 0.90 -7.26 -8.03
N LEU A 270 0.40 -7.16 -9.28
CA LEU A 270 0.24 -8.34 -10.13
C LEU A 270 1.59 -8.89 -10.61
N GLY A 271 2.52 -8.00 -11.01
CA GLY A 271 3.85 -8.40 -11.45
C GLY A 271 4.65 -9.05 -10.33
N ALA A 272 4.54 -8.53 -9.11
CA ALA A 272 5.20 -9.04 -7.92
C ALA A 272 4.75 -10.45 -7.55
N VAL A 273 3.44 -10.72 -7.58
CA VAL A 273 2.89 -12.05 -7.26
C VAL A 273 3.36 -13.08 -8.27
N VAL A 274 3.32 -12.77 -9.57
CA VAL A 274 3.76 -13.70 -10.61
C VAL A 274 5.28 -13.94 -10.51
N ALA A 275 6.07 -12.87 -10.38
CA ALA A 275 7.53 -12.98 -10.30
C ALA A 275 7.98 -13.74 -9.04
N SER A 276 7.37 -13.49 -7.89
CA SER A 276 7.70 -14.19 -6.63
C SER A 276 7.32 -15.65 -6.71
N THR A 277 6.14 -15.98 -7.23
CA THR A 277 5.69 -17.37 -7.37
C THR A 277 6.63 -18.15 -8.27
N VAL A 278 6.97 -17.63 -9.46
CA VAL A 278 7.89 -18.30 -10.38
C VAL A 278 9.29 -18.42 -9.78
N GLY A 279 9.78 -17.36 -9.12
CA GLY A 279 11.09 -17.35 -8.47
C GLY A 279 11.20 -18.38 -7.35
N ILE A 280 10.21 -18.43 -6.45
CA ILE A 280 10.13 -19.38 -5.34
C ILE A 280 10.05 -20.81 -5.86
N VAL A 281 9.14 -21.10 -6.80
CA VAL A 281 8.95 -22.47 -7.28
C VAL A 281 10.20 -23.01 -7.97
N ILE A 282 10.83 -22.21 -8.84
CA ILE A 282 12.00 -22.68 -9.59
C ILE A 282 13.24 -22.71 -8.71
N PHE A 283 13.59 -21.59 -8.07
CA PHE A 283 14.85 -21.43 -7.35
C PHE A 283 14.77 -21.83 -5.87
N GLY A 284 13.61 -21.70 -5.24
CA GLY A 284 13.37 -22.01 -3.84
C GLY A 284 12.80 -23.42 -3.59
N GLU A 285 12.31 -24.13 -4.61
CA GLU A 285 11.75 -25.48 -4.41
C GLU A 285 12.37 -26.50 -5.38
N ILE A 286 12.12 -26.39 -6.68
CA ILE A 286 12.47 -27.44 -7.67
C ILE A 286 13.98 -27.71 -7.72
N VAL A 287 14.80 -26.67 -7.91
CA VAL A 287 16.26 -26.85 -8.05
C VAL A 287 16.89 -27.39 -6.74
N PRO A 288 16.61 -26.80 -5.56
CA PRO A 288 17.18 -27.28 -4.30
C PRO A 288 16.68 -28.68 -3.90
N GLN A 289 15.40 -29.00 -4.13
CA GLN A 289 14.85 -30.33 -3.88
C GLN A 289 15.52 -31.40 -4.75
N ALA A 290 15.75 -31.12 -6.04
CA ALA A 290 16.45 -32.04 -6.93
C ALA A 290 17.90 -32.32 -6.46
N LEU A 291 18.60 -31.29 -5.97
CA LEU A 291 19.95 -31.44 -5.40
C LEU A 291 19.94 -32.22 -4.08
N CYS A 292 19.02 -31.91 -3.17
CA CYS A 292 18.89 -32.59 -1.88
C CYS A 292 18.42 -34.04 -2.03
N SER A 293 17.64 -34.36 -3.07
CA SER A 293 17.26 -35.75 -3.38
C SER A 293 18.47 -36.61 -3.75
N ARG A 294 19.44 -36.08 -4.50
CA ARG A 294 20.64 -36.82 -4.91
C ARG A 294 21.76 -36.83 -3.86
N HIS A 295 21.93 -35.74 -3.11
CA HIS A 295 23.06 -35.55 -2.18
C HIS A 295 22.62 -35.27 -0.74
N GLY A 296 21.46 -35.78 -0.33
CA GLY A 296 20.81 -35.45 0.95
C GLY A 296 21.68 -35.67 2.18
N LEU A 297 22.45 -36.76 2.24
CA LEU A 297 23.34 -37.04 3.38
C LEU A 297 24.46 -36.00 3.53
N ALA A 298 25.08 -35.58 2.42
CA ALA A 298 26.15 -34.59 2.43
C ALA A 298 25.62 -33.17 2.71
N VAL A 299 24.52 -32.79 2.05
CA VAL A 299 23.89 -31.47 2.22
C VAL A 299 23.34 -31.33 3.65
N GLY A 300 22.63 -32.33 4.16
CA GLY A 300 22.10 -32.33 5.53
C GLY A 300 23.20 -32.26 6.60
N ALA A 301 24.33 -32.94 6.39
CA ALA A 301 25.43 -32.90 7.35
C ALA A 301 26.17 -31.56 7.39
N ASN A 302 26.29 -30.88 6.25
CA ASN A 302 26.91 -29.56 6.17
C ASN A 302 25.99 -28.45 6.69
N THR A 303 24.69 -28.57 6.44
CA THR A 303 23.68 -27.58 6.86
C THR A 303 23.21 -27.76 8.30
N ILE A 304 23.65 -28.82 8.99
CA ILE A 304 23.26 -29.21 10.35
C ILE A 304 23.30 -28.05 11.37
N LEU A 305 24.32 -27.17 11.28
CA LEU A 305 24.48 -26.05 12.20
C LEU A 305 23.39 -25.00 11.97
N LEU A 306 23.12 -24.72 10.69
CA LEU A 306 22.08 -23.78 10.28
C LEU A 306 20.68 -24.31 10.62
N THR A 307 20.44 -25.62 10.42
CA THR A 307 19.17 -26.25 10.82
C THR A 307 18.95 -26.18 12.32
N LYS A 308 19.99 -26.39 13.14
CA LYS A 308 19.92 -26.24 14.61
C LYS A 308 19.63 -24.81 15.03
N LEU A 309 20.27 -23.82 14.39
CA LEU A 309 20.01 -22.41 14.66
C LEU A 309 18.55 -22.04 14.37
N PHE A 310 18.04 -22.48 13.21
CA PHE A 310 16.64 -22.23 12.85
C PHE A 310 15.66 -22.98 13.74
N MET A 311 15.94 -24.23 14.09
CA MET A 311 15.15 -24.96 15.10
C MET A 311 15.14 -24.25 16.45
N LEU A 312 16.22 -23.58 16.85
CA LEU A 312 16.25 -22.79 18.09
C LEU A 312 15.43 -21.50 17.95
N LEU A 313 15.52 -20.81 16.82
CA LEU A 313 14.75 -19.59 16.54
C LEU A 313 13.25 -19.86 16.45
N THR A 314 12.85 -20.96 15.81
CA THR A 314 11.44 -21.34 15.66
C THR A 314 10.90 -22.10 16.87
N PHE A 315 11.75 -22.47 17.83
CA PHE A 315 11.38 -23.19 19.07
C PHE A 315 10.10 -22.69 19.76
N PRO A 316 9.88 -21.38 20.01
CA PRO A 316 8.67 -20.91 20.69
C PRO A 316 7.37 -21.23 19.91
N LEU A 317 7.43 -21.31 18.58
CA LEU A 317 6.29 -21.69 17.74
C LEU A 317 6.25 -23.19 17.42
N SER A 318 7.39 -23.80 17.10
CA SER A 318 7.44 -25.18 16.63
C SER A 318 7.28 -26.20 17.75
N TRP A 319 7.64 -25.87 18.99
CA TRP A 319 7.45 -26.75 20.15
C TRP A 319 5.98 -27.07 20.44
N PRO A 320 5.05 -26.10 20.57
CA PRO A 320 3.64 -26.42 20.80
C PRO A 320 3.01 -27.15 19.61
N ILE A 321 3.34 -26.76 18.38
CA ILE A 321 2.80 -27.40 17.17
C ILE A 321 3.27 -28.86 17.06
N SER A 322 4.57 -29.11 17.29
CA SER A 322 5.10 -30.48 17.31
C SER A 322 4.52 -31.32 18.44
N LYS A 323 4.23 -30.73 19.61
CA LYS A 323 3.56 -31.44 20.72
C LYS A 323 2.12 -31.84 20.39
N ILE A 324 1.38 -30.96 19.70
CA ILE A 324 0.04 -31.29 19.19
C ILE A 324 0.15 -32.41 18.16
N LEU A 325 1.12 -32.32 17.24
CA LEU A 325 1.33 -33.34 16.22
C LEU A 325 1.70 -34.70 16.83
N ASP A 326 2.60 -34.73 17.82
CA ASP A 326 2.95 -35.92 18.59
C ASP A 326 1.73 -36.53 19.31
N CYS A 327 0.79 -35.69 19.75
CA CYS A 327 -0.44 -36.12 20.43
C CYS A 327 -1.49 -36.69 19.46
N VAL A 328 -1.56 -36.18 18.22
CA VAL A 328 -2.56 -36.57 17.21
C VAL A 328 -2.07 -37.73 16.34
N LEU A 329 -0.81 -37.71 15.88
CA LEU A 329 -0.24 -38.72 15.00
C LEU A 329 0.48 -39.86 15.76
N GLY A 330 0.77 -39.66 17.06
CA GLY A 330 1.66 -40.55 17.81
C GLY A 330 3.14 -40.24 17.55
N GLN A 331 4.04 -40.71 18.41
CA GLN A 331 5.48 -40.58 18.16
C GLN A 331 5.82 -41.32 16.86
N GLU A 332 6.48 -40.66 15.91
CA GLU A 332 7.19 -41.30 14.80
C GLU A 332 8.28 -42.22 15.38
N ILE A 333 7.88 -43.39 15.89
CA ILE A 333 8.73 -44.55 16.06
C ILE A 333 8.67 -45.22 14.69
N GLY A 334 9.82 -45.29 14.02
CA GLY A 334 9.97 -45.81 12.66
C GLY A 334 9.06 -46.99 12.39
N THR A 335 8.46 -46.97 11.20
CA THR A 335 7.68 -48.05 10.60
C THR A 335 8.11 -49.41 11.15
N VAL A 336 7.33 -49.94 12.09
CA VAL A 336 7.47 -51.32 12.53
C VAL A 336 6.98 -52.16 11.36
N TYR A 337 7.89 -52.54 10.47
CA TYR A 337 7.64 -53.62 9.52
C TYR A 337 7.51 -54.90 10.35
N ASN A 338 6.28 -55.40 10.49
CA ASN A 338 6.01 -56.79 10.84
C ASN A 338 6.35 -57.68 9.64
#